data_AF-A0A7X3V0N3-F1
#
_entry.id   AF-A0A7X3V0N3-F1
#
_cell.length_a   1.000
_cell.length_b   1.000
_cell.length_c   1.000
_cell.angle_alpha   90.00
_cell.angle_beta   90.00
_cell.angle_gamma   90.00
#
_symmetry.space_group_name_H-M   'P 1'
#
loop_
_entity.id
_entity.type
_entity.pdbx_description
1 polymer ?
#
loop_
_entity_poly.entity_id
_entity_poly.type
_entity_poly.pdbx_seq_one_letter_code
_entity_poly.pdbx_strand_id
1 'polypeptide(L)'
;MNRRTRQIGLFLLAAGAVGALTGLLLKHQVVRHRRELFSANPFRRLAALRHMAGEPATVDAITVLRDFAAWEPRRLLRTRAASVLARMQRELRGRRTGR
;
A
#
# COMPACT_ATOMS: atom_id res chain seq x y z
N MET A 1 34.70 -27.10 -0.52
CA MET A 1 33.97 -25.84 -0.87
C MET A 1 32.63 -25.84 -0.15
N ASN A 2 32.46 -24.98 0.85
CA ASN A 2 31.47 -25.17 1.93
C ASN A 2 30.06 -24.72 1.52
N ARG A 3 29.05 -25.59 1.73
CA ARG A 3 27.64 -25.46 1.29
C ARG A 3 26.92 -24.15 1.69
N ARG A 4 27.48 -23.36 2.62
CA ARG A 4 26.92 -22.07 3.08
C ARG A 4 27.01 -20.95 2.03
N THR A 5 28.03 -20.93 1.17
CA THR A 5 28.17 -19.87 0.15
C THR A 5 27.10 -19.98 -0.96
N ARG A 6 26.64 -21.21 -1.24
CA ARG A 6 25.61 -21.47 -2.25
C ARG A 6 24.22 -21.00 -1.80
N GLN A 7 23.95 -20.99 -0.50
CA GLN A 7 22.69 -20.49 0.07
C GLN A 7 22.63 -18.96 0.08
N ILE A 8 23.74 -18.29 0.38
CA ILE A 8 23.82 -16.82 0.39
C ILE A 8 23.60 -16.24 -1.03
N GLY A 9 24.17 -16.87 -2.06
CA GLY A 9 23.96 -16.47 -3.45
C GLY A 9 22.50 -16.60 -3.90
N LEU A 10 21.79 -17.63 -3.43
CA LEU A 10 20.39 -17.88 -3.79
C LEU A 10 19.44 -16.88 -3.14
N PHE A 11 19.69 -16.49 -1.87
CA PHE A 11 18.89 -15.47 -1.19
C PHE A 11 19.04 -14.07 -1.82
N LEU A 12 20.25 -13.71 -2.26
CA LEU A 12 20.50 -12.44 -2.96
C LEU A 12 19.81 -12.38 -4.34
N LEU A 13 19.80 -13.49 -5.09
CA LEU A 13 19.08 -13.60 -6.36
C LEU A 13 17.55 -13.54 -6.20
N ALA A 14 17.00 -14.20 -5.18
CA ALA A 14 15.57 -14.16 -4.89
C ALA A 14 15.09 -12.76 -4.47
N ALA A 15 15.91 -12.02 -3.71
CA ALA A 15 15.60 -10.63 -3.33
C ALA A 15 15.62 -9.67 -4.54
N GLY A 16 16.52 -9.88 -5.51
CA GLY A 16 16.59 -9.09 -6.74
C GLY A 16 15.39 -9.27 -7.68
N ALA A 17 14.88 -10.50 -7.81
CA ALA A 17 13.74 -10.79 -8.68
C ALA A 17 12.41 -10.18 -8.19
N VAL A 18 12.21 -10.10 -6.86
CA VAL A 18 11.01 -9.49 -6.26
C VAL A 18 11.03 -7.95 -6.40
N GLY A 19 12.20 -7.32 -6.33
CA GLY A 19 12.37 -5.88 -6.54
C GLY A 19 12.11 -5.43 -7.98
N ALA A 20 12.51 -6.23 -8.97
CA ALA A 20 12.30 -5.91 -10.38
C ALA A 20 10.82 -6.04 -10.81
N LEU A 21 10.10 -7.02 -10.27
CA LEU A 21 8.67 -7.22 -10.57
C LEU A 21 7.77 -6.15 -9.94
N THR A 22 8.13 -5.61 -8.78
CA THR A 22 7.40 -4.48 -8.16
C THR A 22 7.59 -3.17 -8.94
N GLY A 23 8.78 -2.92 -9.49
CA GLY A 23 9.05 -1.70 -10.27
C GLY A 23 8.29 -1.60 -11.59
N LEU A 24 8.04 -2.72 -12.26
CA LEU A 24 7.36 -2.76 -13.57
C LEU A 24 5.83 -2.77 -13.47
N LEU A 25 5.24 -3.39 -12.44
CA LEU A 25 3.79 -3.37 -12.20
C LEU A 25 3.27 -1.98 -11.80
N LEU A 26 4.13 -1.14 -11.21
CA LEU A 26 3.79 0.25 -10.85
C LEU A 26 3.66 1.19 -12.05
N LYS A 27 4.17 0.81 -13.23
CA LYS A 27 4.39 1.75 -14.34
C LYS A 27 3.16 1.96 -15.25
N HIS A 28 2.14 1.10 -15.22
CA HIS A 28 1.13 1.10 -16.30
C HIS A 28 -0.34 1.34 -15.92
N GLN A 29 -0.71 1.44 -14.64
CA GLN A 29 -2.14 1.57 -14.26
C GLN A 29 -2.49 2.90 -13.54
N VAL A 30 -1.55 3.85 -13.47
CA VAL A 30 -1.62 4.98 -12.52
C VAL A 30 -1.91 6.33 -13.19
N VAL A 31 -2.08 6.39 -14.51
CA VAL A 31 -1.92 7.66 -15.23
C VAL A 31 -3.10 8.63 -15.06
N ARG A 32 -4.35 8.17 -14.89
CA ARG A 32 -5.51 9.08 -15.01
C ARG A 32 -6.28 9.43 -13.73
N HIS A 33 -6.17 8.67 -12.64
CA HIS A 33 -6.90 8.97 -11.37
C HIS A 33 -6.02 8.98 -10.10
N ARG A 34 -4.77 8.51 -10.16
CA ARG A 34 -3.87 8.41 -9.00
C ARG A 34 -2.86 9.56 -8.87
N ARG A 35 -2.88 10.55 -9.77
CA ARG A 35 -1.87 11.63 -9.82
C ARG A 35 -1.83 12.50 -8.56
N GLU A 36 -2.92 12.60 -7.80
CA GLU A 36 -2.95 13.38 -6.55
C GLU A 36 -2.53 12.58 -5.32
N LEU A 37 -3.00 11.33 -5.20
CA LEU A 37 -2.67 10.38 -4.12
C LEU A 37 -1.20 9.96 -4.10
N PHE A 38 -0.53 10.00 -5.26
CA PHE A 38 0.88 9.67 -5.44
C PHE A 38 1.73 10.89 -5.83
N SER A 39 1.26 12.09 -5.48
CA SER A 39 2.05 13.30 -5.70
C SER A 39 3.27 13.34 -4.77
N ALA A 40 4.40 13.88 -5.25
CA ALA A 40 5.62 14.08 -4.46
C ALA A 40 5.40 14.99 -3.23
N ASN A 41 4.31 15.76 -3.23
CA ASN A 41 3.97 16.66 -2.14
C ASN A 41 3.24 15.90 -1.01
N PRO A 42 3.85 15.81 0.19
CA PRO A 42 3.26 15.11 1.34
C PRO A 42 1.90 15.69 1.80
N PHE A 43 1.65 16.99 1.59
CA PHE A 43 0.40 17.62 2.00
C PHE A 43 -0.79 17.20 1.13
N ARG A 44 -0.58 17.03 -0.17
CA ARG A 44 -1.61 16.50 -1.08
C ARG A 44 -1.98 15.06 -0.73
N ARG A 45 -0.98 14.26 -0.35
CA ARG A 45 -1.19 12.89 0.12
C ARG A 45 -1.95 12.82 1.44
N LEU A 46 -1.67 13.75 2.36
CA LEU A 46 -2.44 13.91 3.60
C LEU A 46 -3.89 14.34 3.32
N ALA A 47 -4.10 15.27 2.39
CA ALA A 47 -5.44 15.70 1.97
C ALA A 47 -6.24 14.54 1.37
N ALA A 48 -5.61 13.72 0.53
CA ALA A 48 -6.25 12.52 -0.01
C ALA A 48 -6.57 11.49 1.08
N LEU A 49 -5.67 11.26 2.04
CA LEU A 49 -5.92 10.44 3.23
C LEU A 49 -7.09 10.97 4.07
N ARG A 50 -7.20 12.29 4.21
CA ARG A 50 -8.31 12.94 4.92
C ARG A 50 -9.63 12.77 4.17
N HIS A 51 -9.62 12.91 2.85
CA HIS A 51 -10.79 12.66 2.01
C HIS A 51 -11.25 11.20 2.14
N MET A 52 -10.34 10.24 1.97
CA MET A 52 -10.64 8.81 2.17
C MET A 52 -11.11 8.48 3.59
N ALA A 53 -10.70 9.24 4.61
CA ALA A 53 -11.19 9.03 5.96
C ALA A 53 -12.68 9.37 6.14
N GLY A 54 -13.25 10.23 5.29
CA GLY A 54 -14.68 10.56 5.26
C GLY A 54 -15.53 9.63 4.39
N GLU A 55 -14.91 8.92 3.46
CA GLU A 55 -15.60 8.01 2.54
C GLU A 55 -16.10 6.73 3.23
N PRO A 56 -17.20 6.12 2.73
CA PRO A 56 -17.71 4.87 3.25
C PRO A 56 -16.73 3.73 3.01
N ALA A 57 -16.67 2.77 3.94
CA ALA A 57 -15.84 1.59 3.79
C ALA A 57 -16.30 0.73 2.59
N THR A 58 -15.42 0.59 1.59
CA THR A 58 -15.56 -0.31 0.44
C THR A 58 -14.31 -1.18 0.31
N VAL A 59 -14.44 -2.33 -0.35
CA VAL A 59 -13.31 -3.27 -0.54
C VAL A 59 -12.21 -2.62 -1.39
N ASP A 60 -12.60 -1.81 -2.37
CA ASP A 60 -11.67 -1.06 -3.21
C ASP A 60 -10.90 -0.01 -2.41
N ALA A 61 -11.58 0.80 -1.58
CA ALA A 61 -10.94 1.79 -0.72
C ALA A 61 -9.94 1.16 0.27
N ILE A 62 -10.27 -0.01 0.83
CA ILE A 62 -9.35 -0.78 1.69
C ILE A 62 -8.11 -1.24 0.93
N THR A 63 -8.30 -1.73 -0.31
CA THR A 63 -7.19 -2.21 -1.14
C THR A 63 -6.25 -1.06 -1.50
N VAL A 64 -6.81 0.08 -1.92
CA VAL A 64 -6.03 1.29 -2.22
C VAL A 64 -5.27 1.80 -0.99
N LEU A 65 -5.88 1.83 0.19
CA LEU A 65 -5.20 2.24 1.43
C LEU A 65 -4.09 1.27 1.85
N ARG A 66 -4.27 -0.04 1.63
CA ARG A 66 -3.24 -1.04 1.89
C ARG A 66 -2.03 -0.83 0.96
N ASP A 67 -2.28 -0.62 -0.32
CA ASP A 67 -1.24 -0.33 -1.30
C ASP A 67 -0.49 0.96 -0.95
N PHE A 68 -1.23 2.01 -0.58
CA PHE A 68 -0.64 3.28 -0.15
C PHE A 68 0.25 3.12 1.08
N ALA A 69 -0.20 2.35 2.08
CA ALA A 69 0.57 2.12 3.31
C ALA A 69 1.85 1.29 3.06
N ALA A 70 1.84 0.41 2.04
CA ALA A 70 3.00 -0.36 1.62
C ALA A 70 4.01 0.49 0.84
N TRP A 71 3.52 1.41 0.00
CA TRP A 71 4.35 2.28 -0.84
C TRP A 71 4.93 3.49 -0.09
N GLU A 72 4.27 3.96 0.97
CA GLU A 72 4.63 5.24 1.57
C GLU A 72 5.95 5.23 2.39
N PRO A 73 6.93 6.11 2.11
CA PRO A 73 8.16 6.19 2.90
C PRO A 73 7.97 6.81 4.30
N ARG A 74 7.04 7.75 4.50
CA ARG A 74 6.90 8.48 5.78
C ARG A 74 6.07 7.70 6.79
N ARG A 75 6.67 7.34 7.93
CA ARG A 75 6.02 6.61 9.03
C ARG A 75 4.71 7.27 9.51
N LEU A 76 4.68 8.59 9.66
CA LEU A 76 3.47 9.31 10.12
C LEU A 76 2.25 9.04 9.22
N LEU A 77 2.45 9.10 7.90
CA LEU A 77 1.37 8.91 6.92
C LEU A 77 0.98 7.43 6.81
N ARG A 78 1.92 6.51 6.97
CA ARG A 78 1.62 5.07 7.10
C ARG A 78 0.75 4.78 8.31
N THR A 79 1.10 5.32 9.48
CA THR A 79 0.33 5.12 10.71
C THR A 79 -1.08 5.68 10.55
N ARG A 80 -1.22 6.85 9.92
CA ARG A 80 -2.54 7.43 9.64
C ARG A 80 -3.34 6.55 8.65
N ALA A 81 -2.73 6.11 7.57
CA ALA A 81 -3.36 5.19 6.60
C ALA A 81 -3.83 3.89 7.26
N ALA A 82 -3.00 3.29 8.12
CA ALA A 82 -3.35 2.09 8.88
C ALA A 82 -4.55 2.33 9.82
N SER A 83 -4.63 3.50 10.45
CA SER A 83 -5.79 3.85 11.31
C SER A 83 -7.10 3.93 10.53
N VAL A 84 -7.07 4.53 9.33
CA VAL A 84 -8.24 4.63 8.44
C VAL A 84 -8.62 3.25 7.89
N LEU A 85 -7.62 2.45 7.50
CA LEU A 85 -7.80 1.07 7.04
C LEU A 85 -8.48 0.21 8.12
N ALA A 86 -8.02 0.29 9.37
CA ALA A 86 -8.58 -0.47 10.47
C ALA A 86 -10.04 -0.08 10.76
N ARG A 87 -10.37 1.22 10.70
CA ARG A 87 -11.76 1.69 10.78
C ARG A 87 -12.62 1.08 9.68
N MET A 88 -12.19 1.19 8.41
CA MET A 88 -12.95 0.69 7.27
C MET A 88 -13.14 -0.83 7.31
N GLN A 89 -12.11 -1.58 7.73
CA GLN A 89 -12.21 -3.03 7.91
C GLN A 89 -13.23 -3.40 8.98
N ARG A 90 -13.32 -2.64 10.08
CA ARG A 90 -14.34 -2.86 11.12
C ARG A 90 -15.75 -2.57 10.58
N GLU A 91 -15.93 -1.46 9.87
CA GLU A 91 -17.22 -1.10 9.25
C GLU A 91 -17.69 -2.18 8.26
N LEU A 92 -16.79 -2.67 7.40
CA LEU A 92 -17.14 -3.73 6.46
C LEU A 92 -17.43 -5.07 7.13
N ARG A 93 -16.71 -5.42 8.20
CA ARG A 93 -17.03 -6.61 9.01
C ARG A 93 -18.40 -6.48 9.65
N GLY A 94 -18.69 -5.34 10.26
CA GLY A 94 -19.99 -5.06 10.89
C GLY A 94 -21.16 -5.12 9.91
N ARG A 95 -21.00 -4.57 8.69
CA ARG A 95 -22.02 -4.70 7.63
C ARG A 95 -22.23 -6.14 7.17
N ARG A 96 -21.19 -6.98 7.21
CA ARG A 96 -21.27 -8.38 6.78
C ARG A 96 -21.97 -9.28 7.80
N THR A 97 -21.89 -8.93 9.09
CA THR A 97 -22.52 -9.68 10.19
C THR A 97 -23.95 -9.23 10.49
N GLY A 98 -24.35 -8.03 10.06
CA GLY A 98 -25.73 -7.52 10.22
C GLY A 98 -26.69 -7.94 9.12
N ARG A 99 -26.42 -9.03 8.40
CA ARG A 99 -27.23 -9.55 7.29
C ARG A 99 -27.50 -11.03 7.46
#